data_AF-A0A7J8C2E3-F1
#
_entry.id   AF-A0A7J8C2E3-F1
#
_cell.length_a   1.000
_cell.length_b   1.000
_cell.length_c   1.000
_cell.angle_alpha   90.00
_cell.angle_beta   90.00
_cell.angle_gamma   90.00
#
_symmetry.space_group_name_H-M   'P 1'
#
loop_
_entity.id
_entity.type
_entity.pdbx_description
1 polymer ?
#
loop_
_entity_poly.entity_id
_entity_poly.type
_entity_poly.pdbx_seq_one_letter_code
_entity_poly.pdbx_strand_id
1 'polypeptide(L)'
;MIKGIMDQKDIALINIYTLNQGALKRVKQLLIELKRETDKHTIVIRNLNIPLLNMDRSSKQKINKEITSLNNILEQLYIIDVYRAFHPKTVAYTFLSSAHGTFSRINHTLGHRNSLNKYKRAEIILTIFSDRNALKLKINCQKKSGKITNTWNNWAREEIKREFKRYIEIIDNDSTTYQNFWDTVKMVIRESSYHYRPISKYKNEPK
;
A
#
# COMPACT_ATOMS: atom_id res chain seq x y z
N MET A 1 -5.66 8.10 -7.04
CA MET A 1 -5.84 6.89 -7.87
C MET A 1 -4.91 7.04 -9.06
N ILE A 2 -4.10 6.02 -9.35
CA ILE A 2 -3.24 5.99 -10.54
C ILE A 2 -3.92 5.01 -11.51
N LYS A 3 -4.36 5.50 -12.66
CA LYS A 3 -4.90 4.65 -13.74
C LYS A 3 -3.77 4.37 -14.73
N GLY A 4 -3.63 3.11 -15.14
CA GLY A 4 -2.66 2.68 -16.14
C GLY A 4 -3.27 1.60 -17.03
N ILE A 5 -2.57 1.24 -18.11
CA ILE A 5 -3.01 0.18 -19.03
C ILE A 5 -2.05 -0.99 -18.92
N MET A 6 -2.59 -2.20 -18.79
CA MET A 6 -1.83 -3.44 -18.74
C MET A 6 -2.57 -4.52 -19.54
N ASP A 7 -1.87 -5.14 -20.51
CA ASP A 7 -2.45 -6.12 -21.45
C ASP A 7 -3.69 -5.59 -22.22
N GLN A 8 -3.66 -4.33 -22.68
CA GLN A 8 -4.79 -3.64 -23.33
C GLN A 8 -6.05 -3.54 -22.47
N LYS A 9 -5.92 -3.73 -21.15
CA LYS A 9 -7.00 -3.57 -20.20
C LYS A 9 -6.59 -2.54 -19.17
N ASP A 10 -7.53 -1.67 -18.82
CA ASP A 10 -7.28 -0.67 -17.79
C ASP A 10 -7.01 -1.37 -16.46
N ILE A 11 -5.97 -0.94 -15.76
CA ILE A 11 -5.69 -1.31 -14.39
C ILE A 11 -5.68 -0.04 -13.57
N ALA A 12 -6.62 0.04 -12.64
CA ALA A 12 -6.58 1.04 -11.59
C ALA A 12 -5.74 0.52 -10.42
N LEU A 13 -4.68 1.27 -10.09
CA LEU A 13 -3.94 1.11 -8.85
C LEU A 13 -4.39 2.16 -7.85
N ILE A 14 -4.93 1.67 -6.73
CA ILE A 14 -5.45 2.53 -5.67
C ILE A 14 -4.64 2.24 -4.41
N ASN A 15 -3.69 3.13 -4.12
CA ASN A 15 -2.98 3.11 -2.84
C ASN A 15 -3.83 3.82 -1.78
N ILE A 16 -4.17 3.13 -0.69
CA ILE A 16 -4.95 3.71 0.40
C ILE A 16 -4.19 3.57 1.70
N TYR A 17 -3.98 4.73 2.32
CA TYR A 17 -3.38 4.88 3.64
C TYR A 17 -4.44 5.38 4.61
N THR A 18 -4.65 4.65 5.69
CA THR A 18 -5.63 5.01 6.72
C THR A 18 -4.96 5.24 8.07
N LEU A 19 -5.22 6.38 8.70
CA LEU A 19 -4.79 6.65 10.07
C LEU A 19 -5.48 5.69 11.05
N ASN A 20 -4.83 5.36 12.16
CA ASN A 20 -5.31 4.35 13.13
C ASN A 20 -6.73 4.64 13.64
N GLN A 21 -7.08 5.91 13.87
CA GLN A 21 -8.43 6.32 14.29
C GLN A 21 -9.37 6.49 13.10
N GLY A 22 -10.55 5.88 13.17
CA GLY A 22 -11.57 5.98 12.11
C GLY A 22 -11.22 5.28 10.79
N ALA A 23 -10.08 4.55 10.73
CA ALA A 23 -9.60 3.79 9.58
C ALA A 23 -10.73 2.99 8.93
N LEU A 24 -11.44 2.22 9.75
CA LEU A 24 -12.38 1.23 9.28
C LEU A 24 -13.62 1.85 8.62
N LYS A 25 -14.20 2.90 9.21
CA LYS A 25 -15.33 3.64 8.63
C LYS A 25 -14.94 4.24 7.28
N ARG A 26 -13.75 4.85 7.20
CA ARG A 26 -13.22 5.43 5.96
C ARG A 26 -12.93 4.37 4.91
N VAL A 27 -12.38 3.22 5.29
CA VAL A 27 -12.11 2.11 4.37
C VAL A 27 -13.41 1.55 3.79
N LYS A 28 -14.43 1.32 4.62
CA LYS A 28 -15.75 0.84 4.17
C LYS A 28 -16.37 1.81 3.17
N GLN A 29 -16.40 3.10 3.52
CA GLN A 29 -16.95 4.14 2.64
C GLN A 29 -16.21 4.18 1.30
N LEU A 30 -14.87 4.18 1.32
CA LEU A 30 -14.06 4.13 0.11
C LEU A 30 -14.32 2.88 -0.72
N LEU A 31 -14.50 1.70 -0.11
CA LEU A 31 -14.81 0.48 -0.85
C LEU A 31 -16.19 0.54 -1.52
N ILE A 32 -17.19 1.13 -0.85
CA ILE A 32 -18.53 1.33 -1.39
C ILE A 32 -18.50 2.33 -2.56
N GLU A 33 -17.77 3.43 -2.44
CA GLU A 33 -17.58 4.40 -3.53
C GLU A 33 -16.87 3.76 -4.72
N LEU A 34 -15.84 2.96 -4.44
CA LEU A 34 -15.11 2.23 -5.46
C LEU A 34 -15.94 1.16 -6.16
N LYS A 35 -17.07 0.70 -5.59
CA LYS A 35 -17.98 -0.26 -6.24
C LYS A 35 -18.38 0.16 -7.66
N ARG A 36 -18.50 1.46 -7.91
CA ARG A 36 -18.88 2.02 -9.23
C ARG A 36 -17.70 2.11 -10.20
N GLU A 37 -16.47 2.15 -9.69
CA GLU A 37 -15.21 2.30 -10.45
C GLU A 37 -14.45 0.96 -10.58
N THR A 38 -14.76 -0.05 -9.76
CA THR A 38 -14.09 -1.36 -9.79
C THR A 38 -14.58 -2.18 -10.96
N ASP A 39 -13.85 -2.09 -12.06
CA ASP A 39 -13.84 -3.09 -13.12
C ASP A 39 -13.25 -4.44 -12.65
N LYS A 40 -13.23 -5.45 -13.52
CA LYS A 40 -12.63 -6.77 -13.25
C LYS A 40 -11.10 -6.71 -13.08
N HIS A 41 -10.46 -5.54 -13.19
CA HIS A 41 -9.02 -5.35 -13.39
C HIS A 41 -8.35 -4.45 -12.35
N THR A 42 -9.14 -3.87 -11.45
CA THR A 42 -8.69 -2.97 -10.40
C THR A 42 -7.91 -3.72 -9.31
N ILE A 43 -6.71 -3.22 -8.99
CA ILE A 43 -5.83 -3.72 -7.93
C ILE A 43 -5.71 -2.63 -6.86
N VAL A 44 -6.11 -2.96 -5.64
CA VAL A 44 -6.19 -2.03 -4.52
C VAL A 44 -5.13 -2.41 -3.49
N ILE A 45 -3.99 -1.72 -3.53
CA ILE A 45 -2.90 -1.93 -2.57
C ILE A 45 -3.21 -1.07 -1.35
N ARG A 46 -3.43 -1.67 -0.18
CA ARG A 46 -3.79 -0.90 1.01
C ARG A 46 -2.90 -1.20 2.20
N ASN A 47 -2.55 -0.11 2.89
CA ASN A 47 -2.08 -0.13 4.24
C ASN A 47 -3.27 0.23 5.15
N LEU A 48 -4.00 -0.79 5.57
CA LEU A 48 -5.27 -0.63 6.29
C LEU A 48 -5.09 -0.36 7.78
N ASN A 49 -3.91 -0.65 8.34
CA ASN A 49 -3.70 -0.67 9.79
C ASN A 49 -4.66 -1.62 10.54
N ILE A 50 -5.30 -2.56 9.84
CA ILE A 50 -6.34 -3.45 10.37
C ILE A 50 -6.09 -4.86 9.87
N PRO A 51 -6.04 -5.88 10.75
CA PRO A 51 -6.03 -7.29 10.34
C PRO A 51 -7.39 -7.72 9.78
N LEU A 52 -7.40 -8.58 8.76
CA LEU A 52 -8.65 -9.07 8.14
C LEU A 52 -9.06 -10.45 8.64
N LEU A 53 -8.11 -11.27 9.11
CA LEU A 53 -8.34 -12.62 9.64
C LEU A 53 -7.75 -12.77 11.06
N ASN A 54 -8.25 -13.72 11.86
CA ASN A 54 -7.72 -13.96 13.22
C ASN A 54 -6.22 -14.29 13.16
N MET A 55 -5.80 -15.07 12.17
CA MET A 55 -4.40 -15.43 11.91
C MET A 55 -3.52 -14.25 11.46
N ASP A 56 -4.12 -13.10 11.13
CA ASP A 56 -3.37 -11.87 10.83
C ASP A 56 -2.89 -11.17 12.09
N ARG A 57 -3.20 -11.68 13.29
CA ARG A 57 -2.62 -11.25 14.56
C ARG A 57 -1.95 -12.42 15.26
N SER A 58 -0.87 -12.14 15.99
CA SER A 58 -0.31 -13.12 16.92
C SER A 58 -1.12 -13.22 18.22
N SER A 59 -1.86 -12.16 18.56
CA SER A 59 -2.78 -12.20 19.71
C SER A 59 -3.98 -13.09 19.41
N LYS A 60 -4.43 -13.84 20.42
CA LYS A 60 -5.64 -14.69 20.32
C LYS A 60 -6.95 -13.89 20.35
N GLN A 61 -6.88 -12.56 20.17
CA GLN A 61 -8.07 -11.72 20.13
C GLN A 61 -8.90 -12.04 18.90
N LYS A 62 -10.19 -12.28 19.11
CA LYS A 62 -11.12 -12.48 18.00
C LYS A 62 -11.29 -11.20 17.21
N ILE A 63 -11.49 -11.35 15.91
CA ILE A 63 -11.95 -10.28 15.03
C ILE A 63 -13.26 -9.69 15.56
N ASN A 64 -13.33 -8.35 15.60
CA ASN A 64 -14.52 -7.64 16.03
C ASN A 64 -15.60 -7.61 14.92
N LYS A 65 -16.85 -7.30 15.31
CA LYS A 65 -18.00 -7.23 14.39
C LYS A 65 -17.78 -6.25 13.23
N GLU A 66 -17.04 -5.17 13.47
CA GLU A 66 -16.84 -4.15 12.45
C GLU A 66 -15.95 -4.63 11.31
N ILE A 67 -14.87 -5.38 11.62
CA ILE A 67 -14.00 -6.03 10.63
C ILE A 67 -14.79 -7.12 9.89
N THR A 68 -15.63 -7.90 10.57
CA THR A 68 -16.53 -8.85 9.90
C THR A 68 -17.43 -8.15 8.89
N SER A 69 -18.00 -7.00 9.25
CA SER A 69 -18.79 -6.18 8.33
C SER A 69 -17.96 -5.65 7.15
N LEU A 70 -16.67 -5.33 7.34
CA LEU A 70 -15.77 -4.98 6.24
C LEU A 70 -15.53 -6.17 5.31
N ASN A 71 -15.26 -7.36 5.87
CA ASN A 71 -15.05 -8.58 5.10
C ASN A 71 -16.28 -8.94 4.26
N ASN A 72 -17.49 -8.71 4.79
CA ASN A 72 -18.73 -8.89 4.03
C ASN A 72 -18.82 -7.93 2.82
N ILE A 73 -18.40 -6.68 2.98
CA ILE A 73 -18.34 -5.72 1.86
C ILE A 73 -17.32 -6.18 0.81
N LEU A 74 -16.14 -6.64 1.24
CA LEU A 74 -15.13 -7.17 0.31
C LEU A 74 -15.68 -8.36 -0.50
N GLU A 75 -16.38 -9.28 0.15
CA GLU A 75 -17.01 -10.43 -0.52
C GLU A 75 -18.09 -9.99 -1.53
N GLN A 76 -18.95 -9.04 -1.15
CA GLN A 76 -19.98 -8.49 -2.06
C GLN A 76 -19.39 -7.78 -3.29
N LEU A 77 -18.18 -7.23 -3.17
CA LEU A 77 -17.45 -6.58 -4.25
C LEU A 77 -16.57 -7.55 -5.04
N TYR A 78 -16.61 -8.85 -4.71
CA TYR A 78 -15.70 -9.86 -5.26
C TYR A 78 -14.22 -9.46 -5.09
N ILE A 79 -13.88 -8.75 -4.02
CA ILE A 79 -12.51 -8.35 -3.70
C ILE A 79 -11.92 -9.36 -2.72
N ILE A 80 -10.76 -9.90 -3.07
CA ILE A 80 -10.02 -10.86 -2.25
C ILE A 80 -8.70 -10.28 -1.77
N ASP A 81 -8.22 -10.76 -0.62
CA ASP A 81 -6.83 -10.56 -0.22
C ASP A 81 -5.93 -11.50 -1.04
N VAL A 82 -5.16 -10.92 -1.96
CA VAL A 82 -4.33 -11.65 -2.91
C VAL A 82 -3.24 -12.44 -2.19
N TYR A 83 -2.66 -11.92 -1.11
CA TYR A 83 -1.66 -12.66 -0.35
C TYR A 83 -2.26 -13.92 0.27
N ARG A 84 -3.47 -13.82 0.84
CA ARG A 84 -4.17 -14.97 1.43
C ARG A 84 -4.62 -15.99 0.39
N ALA A 85 -4.90 -15.57 -0.84
CA ALA A 85 -5.20 -16.50 -1.93
C ALA A 85 -4.00 -17.42 -2.26
N PHE A 86 -2.76 -16.90 -2.18
CA PHE A 86 -1.55 -17.72 -2.35
C PHE A 86 -1.12 -18.45 -1.07
N HIS A 87 -1.42 -17.87 0.09
CA HIS A 87 -0.91 -18.30 1.40
C HIS A 87 -2.05 -18.47 2.42
N PRO A 88 -3.01 -19.39 2.18
CA PRO A 88 -4.24 -19.48 2.96
C PRO A 88 -4.00 -19.88 4.42
N LYS A 89 -2.95 -20.65 4.69
CA LYS A 89 -2.61 -21.16 6.04
C LYS A 89 -1.35 -20.55 6.64
N THR A 90 -0.60 -19.74 5.88
CA THR A 90 0.69 -19.20 6.33
C THR A 90 0.49 -18.12 7.39
N VAL A 91 1.07 -18.32 8.56
CA VAL A 91 1.10 -17.29 9.60
C VAL A 91 2.34 -16.41 9.34
N ALA A 92 2.12 -15.21 8.81
CA ALA A 92 3.17 -14.26 8.51
C ALA A 92 2.66 -12.82 8.73
N TYR A 93 3.54 -11.95 9.18
CA TYR A 93 3.18 -10.64 9.69
C TYR A 93 3.93 -9.52 8.96
N THR A 94 3.33 -8.34 8.92
CA THR A 94 3.90 -7.17 8.25
C THR A 94 4.27 -6.05 9.22
N PHE A 95 3.98 -6.20 10.51
CA PHE A 95 4.19 -5.17 11.51
C PHE A 95 4.42 -5.79 12.89
N LEU A 96 5.36 -5.20 13.64
CA LEU A 96 5.59 -5.48 15.06
C LEU A 96 5.15 -4.26 15.87
N SER A 97 4.22 -4.48 16.80
CA SER A 97 3.89 -3.49 17.82
C SER A 97 4.79 -3.69 19.03
N SER A 98 5.86 -2.90 19.13
CA SER A 98 6.79 -2.98 20.27
C SER A 98 6.09 -2.72 21.61
N ALA A 99 5.18 -1.75 21.65
CA ALA A 99 4.41 -1.40 22.85
C ALA A 99 3.55 -2.54 23.40
N HIS A 100 3.16 -3.49 22.54
CA HIS A 100 2.31 -4.61 22.93
C HIS A 100 2.99 -5.97 22.76
N GLY A 101 4.24 -6.02 22.29
CA GLY A 101 4.94 -7.26 21.98
C GLY A 101 4.19 -8.18 21.00
N THR A 102 3.39 -7.62 20.09
CA THR A 102 2.53 -8.40 19.20
C THR A 102 2.84 -8.16 17.72
N PHE A 103 2.64 -9.19 16.92
CA PHE A 103 2.78 -9.13 15.47
C PHE A 103 1.42 -9.04 14.82
N SER A 104 1.33 -8.28 13.74
CA SER A 104 0.12 -8.19 12.93
C SER A 104 0.43 -8.06 11.44
N ARG A 105 -0.44 -8.62 10.61
CA ARG A 105 -0.47 -8.36 9.17
C ARG A 105 -1.52 -7.29 8.91
N ILE A 106 -1.05 -6.10 8.57
CA ILE A 106 -1.86 -4.88 8.39
C ILE A 106 -1.68 -4.25 7.01
N ASN A 107 -0.68 -4.73 6.26
CA ASN A 107 -0.49 -4.42 4.86
C ASN A 107 -1.18 -5.50 4.02
N HIS A 108 -2.07 -5.07 3.13
CA HIS A 108 -2.88 -5.96 2.31
C HIS A 108 -2.77 -5.54 0.83
N THR A 109 -2.71 -6.53 -0.05
CA THR A 109 -3.00 -6.32 -1.46
C THR A 109 -4.35 -6.91 -1.74
N LEU A 110 -5.33 -6.05 -1.98
CA LEU A 110 -6.69 -6.42 -2.33
C LEU A 110 -6.83 -6.39 -3.85
N GLY A 111 -7.54 -7.34 -4.43
CA GLY A 111 -7.76 -7.38 -5.86
C GLY A 111 -9.06 -8.10 -6.21
N HIS A 112 -9.59 -7.82 -7.39
CA HIS A 112 -10.80 -8.49 -7.85
C HIS A 112 -10.54 -10.00 -8.05
N ARG A 113 -11.48 -10.85 -7.60
CA ARG A 113 -11.40 -12.33 -7.64
C ARG A 113 -11.13 -12.85 -9.05
N ASN A 114 -11.82 -12.30 -10.05
CA ASN A 114 -11.63 -12.63 -11.47
C ASN A 114 -10.22 -12.32 -12.02
N SER A 115 -9.41 -11.52 -11.33
CA SER A 115 -8.02 -11.23 -11.72
C SER A 115 -7.00 -12.19 -11.07
N LEU A 116 -7.45 -13.22 -10.35
CA LEU A 116 -6.54 -14.14 -9.65
C LEU A 116 -5.53 -14.83 -10.58
N ASN A 117 -5.96 -15.19 -11.80
CA ASN A 117 -5.10 -15.79 -12.83
C ASN A 117 -4.00 -14.85 -13.36
N LYS A 118 -4.12 -13.53 -13.13
CA LYS A 118 -3.08 -12.55 -13.47
C LYS A 118 -2.02 -12.43 -12.41
N TYR A 119 -2.27 -12.89 -11.18
CA TYR A 119 -1.27 -12.84 -10.13
C TYR A 119 -0.37 -14.07 -10.23
N LYS A 120 0.94 -13.85 -10.14
CA LYS A 120 1.93 -14.94 -10.20
C LYS A 120 2.44 -15.32 -8.81
N ARG A 121 2.66 -14.32 -7.94
CA ARG A 121 3.21 -14.52 -6.60
C ARG A 121 2.91 -13.32 -5.72
N ALA A 122 2.64 -13.56 -4.44
CA ALA A 122 2.62 -12.53 -3.41
C ALA A 122 3.60 -12.91 -2.30
N GLU A 123 4.43 -11.96 -1.85
CA GLU A 123 5.48 -12.20 -0.86
C GLU A 123 5.56 -11.04 0.13
N ILE A 124 5.86 -11.37 1.40
CA ILE A 124 6.24 -10.36 2.39
C ILE A 124 7.76 -10.22 2.32
N ILE A 125 8.23 -8.99 2.15
CA ILE A 125 9.65 -8.64 2.12
C ILE A 125 9.98 -7.99 3.46
N LEU A 126 10.88 -8.64 4.21
CA LEU A 126 11.39 -8.10 5.47
C LEU A 126 12.15 -6.80 5.19
N THR A 127 11.86 -5.77 5.97
CA THR A 127 12.49 -4.46 5.84
C THR A 127 13.21 -4.09 7.12
N ILE A 128 14.50 -3.75 7.02
CA ILE A 128 15.29 -3.30 8.18
C ILE A 128 15.10 -1.81 8.49
N PHE A 129 14.60 -1.02 7.52
CA PHE A 129 14.47 0.44 7.64
C PHE A 129 13.06 0.92 8.01
N SER A 130 12.10 0.01 8.16
CA SER A 130 10.72 0.34 8.55
C SER A 130 10.21 -0.66 9.56
N ASP A 131 9.38 -0.14 10.46
CA ASP A 131 8.49 -0.89 11.35
C ASP A 131 7.50 -1.80 10.57
N ARG A 132 7.41 -1.64 9.24
CA ARG A 132 6.48 -2.35 8.36
C ARG A 132 7.18 -3.05 7.22
N ASN A 133 7.05 -4.37 7.21
CA ASN A 133 7.47 -5.20 6.08
C ASN A 133 6.65 -4.88 4.83
N ALA A 134 7.32 -4.80 3.70
CA ALA A 134 6.70 -4.53 2.42
C ALA A 134 5.97 -5.78 1.90
N LEU A 135 4.92 -5.57 1.10
CA LEU A 135 4.22 -6.64 0.39
C LEU A 135 4.51 -6.50 -1.11
N LYS A 136 5.10 -7.54 -1.69
CA LYS A 136 5.47 -7.59 -3.10
C LYS A 136 4.47 -8.47 -3.86
N LEU A 137 3.76 -7.88 -4.82
CA LEU A 137 2.90 -8.62 -5.74
C LEU A 137 3.59 -8.70 -7.10
N LYS A 138 3.80 -9.92 -7.60
CA LYS A 138 4.23 -10.18 -8.97
C LYS A 138 3.01 -10.53 -9.81
N ILE A 139 2.78 -9.77 -10.87
CA ILE A 139 1.68 -9.93 -11.81
C ILE A 139 2.22 -10.45 -13.15
N ASN A 140 1.44 -11.29 -13.82
CA ASN A 140 1.71 -11.80 -15.14
C ASN A 140 1.16 -10.78 -16.15
N CYS A 141 2.05 -10.07 -16.83
CA CYS A 141 1.70 -9.23 -17.97
C CYS A 141 2.20 -9.92 -19.23
N GLN A 142 1.36 -10.03 -20.26
CA GLN A 142 1.87 -10.35 -21.58
C GLN A 142 2.79 -9.20 -22.01
N LYS A 143 4.05 -9.51 -22.33
CA LYS A 143 5.02 -8.50 -22.79
C LYS A 143 4.50 -7.86 -24.08
N LYS A 144 3.87 -6.69 -23.97
CA LYS A 144 3.87 -5.66 -25.00
C LYS A 144 4.26 -4.34 -24.34
N SER A 145 5.22 -3.69 -24.95
CA SER A 145 5.93 -2.49 -24.48
C SER A 145 5.01 -1.28 -24.33
N GLY A 146 4.15 -1.27 -23.32
CA GLY A 146 3.60 -0.04 -22.76
C GLY A 146 4.57 0.45 -21.70
N LYS A 147 5.20 1.61 -21.89
CA LYS A 147 5.90 2.29 -20.80
C LYS A 147 4.89 2.47 -19.67
N ILE A 148 4.99 1.69 -18.59
CA ILE A 148 4.50 2.17 -17.29
C ILE A 148 5.39 3.37 -17.01
N THR A 149 4.87 4.57 -17.24
CA THR A 149 5.52 5.79 -16.79
C THR A 149 5.47 5.76 -15.28
N ASN A 150 6.51 5.18 -14.67
CA ASN A 150 6.77 5.35 -13.26
C ASN A 150 7.07 6.84 -13.07
N THR A 151 6.03 7.64 -12.81
CA THR A 151 6.12 9.05 -12.42
C THR A 151 6.70 9.22 -11.01
N TRP A 152 7.39 8.21 -10.48
CA TRP A 152 8.54 8.45 -9.61
C TRP A 152 9.65 9.01 -10.49
N ASN A 153 9.50 10.28 -10.85
CA ASN A 153 10.43 11.00 -11.70
C ASN A 153 11.85 10.80 -11.16
N ASN A 154 12.81 10.58 -12.06
CA ASN A 154 14.24 10.59 -11.72
C ASN A 154 14.59 11.82 -10.86
N TRP A 155 13.90 12.95 -11.09
CA TRP A 155 13.98 14.14 -10.25
C TRP A 155 13.68 13.88 -8.75
N ALA A 156 12.60 13.19 -8.39
CA ALA A 156 12.29 12.91 -6.98
C ALA A 156 13.34 11.99 -6.34
N ARG A 157 13.92 11.08 -7.13
CA ARG A 157 15.02 10.21 -6.68
C ARG A 157 16.30 11.02 -6.42
N GLU A 158 16.65 11.94 -7.32
CA GLU A 158 17.82 12.81 -7.16
C GLU A 158 17.62 13.84 -6.05
N GLU A 159 16.40 14.34 -5.86
CA GLU A 159 16.04 15.25 -4.78
C GLU A 159 16.17 14.57 -3.40
N ILE A 160 15.63 13.35 -3.26
CA ILE A 160 15.79 12.55 -2.04
C ILE A 160 17.28 12.28 -1.78
N LYS A 161 18.06 11.92 -2.81
CA LYS A 161 19.52 11.72 -2.67
C LYS A 161 20.24 12.99 -2.23
N ARG A 162 19.88 14.15 -2.79
CA ARG A 162 20.48 15.44 -2.44
C ARG A 162 20.21 15.81 -1.00
N GLU A 163 18.95 15.74 -0.56
CA GLU A 163 18.57 16.03 0.83
C GLU A 163 19.24 15.07 1.80
N PHE A 164 19.33 13.77 1.46
CA PHE A 164 20.03 12.79 2.28
C PHE A 164 21.53 13.09 2.41
N LYS A 165 22.19 13.51 1.32
CA LYS A 165 23.61 13.89 1.34
C LYS A 165 23.86 15.14 2.20
N ARG A 166 23.02 16.16 2.06
CA ARG A 166 23.10 17.41 2.82
C ARG A 166 22.93 17.17 4.32
N TYR A 167 22.05 16.24 4.70
CA TYR A 167 21.80 15.90 6.10
C TYR A 167 22.94 15.07 6.72
N ILE A 168 23.58 14.18 5.95
CA ILE A 168 24.80 13.47 6.40
C ILE A 168 25.93 14.46 6.66
N GLU A 169 26.14 15.45 5.79
CA GLU A 169 27.16 16.50 5.96
C GLU A 169 26.92 17.35 7.23
N ILE A 170 25.67 17.49 7.68
CA ILE A 170 25.31 18.19 8.92
C ILE A 170 25.56 17.32 10.15
N ILE A 171 25.28 16.01 10.09
CA ILE A 171 25.44 15.08 11.22
C ILE A 171 26.90 14.69 11.45
N ASP A 172 27.74 14.65 10.41
CA ASP A 172 29.17 14.36 10.56
C ASP A 172 29.89 15.44 11.43
N ASN A 173 29.21 16.57 11.68
CA ASN A 173 29.68 17.68 12.51
C ASN A 173 28.99 17.81 13.88
N ASP A 174 27.99 16.99 14.23
CA ASP A 174 27.26 17.12 15.51
C ASP A 174 26.76 15.77 16.06
N SER A 175 26.78 15.60 17.39
CA SER A 175 26.63 14.32 18.12
C SER A 175 25.20 13.70 18.11
N THR A 176 24.58 13.61 16.93
CA THR A 176 23.18 13.20 16.78
C THR A 176 23.06 11.68 16.66
N THR A 177 22.19 11.06 17.47
CA THR A 177 21.96 9.60 17.41
C THR A 177 21.30 9.15 16.11
N TYR A 178 21.72 8.00 15.56
CA TYR A 178 21.18 7.37 14.34
C TYR A 178 19.64 7.23 14.29
N GLN A 179 18.98 7.12 15.44
CA GLN A 179 17.52 7.04 15.51
C GLN A 179 16.84 8.36 15.09
N ASN A 180 17.34 9.49 15.59
CA ASN A 180 16.83 10.82 15.23
C ASN A 180 17.04 11.12 13.74
N PHE A 181 18.17 10.65 13.18
CA PHE A 181 18.43 10.72 11.75
C PHE A 181 17.34 10.03 10.93
N TRP A 182 17.04 8.76 11.23
CA TRP A 182 16.05 8.00 10.48
C TRP A 182 14.63 8.54 10.65
N ASP A 183 14.28 9.06 11.81
CA ASP A 183 12.97 9.66 12.05
C ASP A 183 12.78 10.96 11.28
N THR A 184 13.82 11.81 11.18
CA THR A 184 13.79 13.01 10.34
C THR A 184 13.72 12.68 8.85
N VAL A 185 14.54 11.73 8.36
CA VAL A 185 14.48 11.30 6.95
C VAL A 185 13.08 10.76 6.61
N LYS A 186 12.51 9.92 7.48
CA LYS A 186 11.14 9.40 7.29
C LYS A 186 10.11 10.52 7.23
N MET A 187 10.26 11.57 8.04
CA MET A 187 9.38 12.75 8.00
C MET A 187 9.49 13.51 6.68
N VAL A 188 10.70 13.82 6.21
CA VAL A 188 10.94 14.53 4.94
C VAL A 188 10.37 13.76 3.74
N ILE A 189 10.58 12.44 3.70
CA ILE A 189 10.02 11.59 2.65
C ILE A 189 8.48 11.55 2.73
N ARG A 190 7.91 11.55 3.93
CA ARG A 190 6.45 11.62 4.12
C ARG A 190 5.90 12.95 3.61
N GLU A 191 6.46 14.09 4.02
CA GLU A 191 6.01 15.41 3.58
C GLU A 191 6.08 15.60 2.06
N SER A 192 7.19 15.19 1.44
CA SER A 192 7.34 15.21 -0.02
C SER A 192 6.33 14.29 -0.72
N SER A 193 5.89 13.20 -0.09
CA SER A 193 4.82 12.34 -0.61
C SER A 193 3.43 12.96 -0.48
N TYR A 194 3.18 13.84 0.50
CA TYR A 194 1.89 14.52 0.68
C TYR A 194 1.71 15.72 -0.26
N HIS A 195 2.80 16.39 -0.66
CA HIS A 195 2.75 17.62 -1.47
C HIS A 195 2.47 17.39 -2.97
N TYR A 196 2.59 16.16 -3.48
CA TYR A 196 2.39 15.87 -4.91
C TYR A 196 1.13 15.03 -5.16
N ARG A 197 -0.05 15.67 -5.10
CA ARG A 197 -1.20 15.21 -5.88
C ARG A 197 -0.99 15.61 -7.35
N PRO A 198 -1.30 14.76 -8.34
CA PRO A 198 -1.34 15.21 -9.71
C PRO A 198 -2.48 16.22 -9.83
N ILE A 199 -2.15 17.48 -10.09
CA ILE A 199 -3.10 18.46 -10.60
C ILE A 199 -3.46 17.96 -11.99
N SER A 200 -4.57 17.24 -12.12
CA SER A 200 -5.25 17.08 -13.40
C SER A 200 -5.77 18.46 -13.81
N LYS A 201 -4.93 19.25 -14.50
CA LYS A 201 -5.45 20.40 -15.24
C LYS A 201 -6.27 19.84 -16.39
N TYR A 202 -7.59 19.87 -16.22
CA TYR A 202 -8.51 20.00 -17.35
C TYR A 202 -8.02 21.18 -18.19
N LYS A 203 -7.47 20.92 -19.37
CA LYS A 203 -7.50 21.87 -20.49
C LYS A 203 -8.59 21.39 -21.43
N ASN A 204 -9.82 21.77 -21.11
CA ASN A 204 -10.83 22.01 -22.13
C ASN A 204 -10.61 23.46 -22.57
N GLU A 205 -10.19 23.68 -23.81
CA GLU A 205 -10.59 24.87 -24.56
C GLU A 205 -10.97 24.44 -25.98
N PRO A 206 -12.02 25.04 -26.56
CA PRO A 206 -12.64 24.60 -27.82
C PRO A 206 -11.84 25.07 -29.04
N LYS A 207 -12.21 24.51 -30.19
CA LYS A 207 -11.68 24.76 -31.54
C LYS A 207 -11.65 26.24 -31.92
#